data_AF-A0A2V9QBD1-F1
#
_entry.id   AF-A0A2V9QBD1-F1
#
_cell.length_a   1.000
_cell.length_b   1.000
_cell.length_c   1.000
_cell.angle_alpha   90.00
_cell.angle_beta   90.00
_cell.angle_gamma   90.00
#
_symmetry.space_group_name_H-M   'P 1'
#
loop_
_entity.id
_entity.type
_entity.pdbx_description
1 polymer ?
#
loop_
_entity_poly.entity_id
_entity_poly.type
_entity_poly.pdbx_seq_one_letter_code
_entity_poly.pdbx_strand_id
1 'polypeptide(L)' 'QEHLGDLYQKTGRLKLAAAHWERALQEWNKTVAPEIDEEEQAKVAKKLESAKVKLAQQENK' A
#
# COMPACT_ATOMS: atom_id res chain seq x y z
N GLN A 1 -5.28 -4.82 7.79
CA GLN A 1 -4.16 -3.91 7.47
C GLN A 1 -4.48 -3.04 6.23
N GLU A 2 -5.17 -3.56 5.19
CA GLU A 2 -5.59 -2.77 4.01
C GLU A 2 -6.45 -1.53 4.32
N HIS A 3 -7.41 -1.67 5.23
CA HIS A 3 -8.43 -0.63 5.49
C HIS A 3 -7.85 0.74 5.88
N LEU A 4 -6.72 0.77 6.60
CA LEU A 4 -6.13 2.04 7.02
C LEU A 4 -5.37 2.73 5.88
N GLY A 5 -4.76 1.96 4.98
CA GLY A 5 -4.13 2.51 3.77
C GLY A 5 -5.17 3.12 2.81
N ASP A 6 -6.31 2.46 2.62
CA ASP A 6 -7.44 3.02 1.87
C ASP A 6 -8.01 4.27 2.53
N LEU A 7 -8.09 4.30 3.87
CA LEU A 7 -8.52 5.50 4.59
C LEU A 7 -7.55 6.66 4.38
N TYR A 8 -6.23 6.42 4.46
CA TYR A 8 -5.22 7.43 4.18
C TYR A 8 -5.32 7.95 2.74
N GLN A 9 -5.53 7.06 1.77
CA GLN A 9 -5.73 7.47 0.38
C GLN A 9 -6.99 8.34 0.22
N LYS A 10 -8.14 7.90 0.76
CA LYS A 10 -9.41 8.65 0.70
C LYS A 10 -9.35 10.03 1.36
N THR A 11 -8.46 10.18 2.35
CA THR A 11 -8.25 11.45 3.05
C THR A 11 -7.11 12.29 2.46
N GLY A 12 -6.61 11.93 1.26
CA GLY A 12 -5.57 12.68 0.55
C GLY A 12 -4.15 12.50 1.11
N ARG A 13 -3.97 11.64 2.11
CA ARG A 13 -2.69 11.40 2.79
C ARG A 13 -1.89 10.31 2.09
N LEU A 14 -1.52 10.56 0.84
CA LEU A 14 -0.85 9.57 -0.03
C LEU A 14 0.49 9.06 0.54
N LYS A 15 1.29 9.91 1.18
CA LYS A 15 2.55 9.50 1.83
C LYS A 15 2.31 8.48 2.96
N LEU A 16 1.29 8.72 3.79
CA LEU A 16 0.92 7.80 4.88
C LEU A 16 0.29 6.51 4.34
N ALA A 17 -0.53 6.59 3.28
CA ALA A 17 -1.08 5.42 2.62
C ALA A 17 0.04 4.50 2.08
N ALA A 18 1.01 5.08 1.37
CA ALA A 18 2.15 4.35 0.82
C ALA A 18 2.98 3.66 1.91
N ALA A 19 3.32 4.38 3.00
CA ALA A 19 4.05 3.79 4.13
C ALA A 19 3.27 2.63 4.79
N HIS A 20 1.94 2.73 4.84
CA HIS A 20 1.12 1.70 5.45
C HIS A 20 1.02 0.43 4.59
N TRP A 21 0.83 0.59 3.28
CA TRP A 21 0.84 -0.53 2.34
C TRP A 21 2.20 -1.21 2.23
N GLU A 22 3.29 -0.44 2.25
CA GLU A 22 4.65 -1.00 2.26
C GLU A 22 4.89 -1.85 3.51
N ARG A 23 4.44 -1.38 4.68
CA ARG A 23 4.46 -2.18 5.91
C ARG A 23 3.61 -3.44 5.79
N ALA A 24 2.40 -3.37 5.24
CA ALA A 24 1.55 -4.54 5.06
C ALA A 24 2.22 -5.62 4.18
N LEU A 25 2.86 -5.22 3.08
CA LEU A 25 3.63 -6.13 2.21
C LEU A 25 4.85 -6.72 2.92
N GLN A 26 5.55 -5.92 3.74
CA GLN A 26 6.69 -6.40 4.54
C GLN A 26 6.27 -7.44 5.58
N GLU A 27 5.12 -7.25 6.23
CA GLU A 27 4.59 -8.20 7.20
C GLU A 27 4.13 -9.49 6.50
N TRP A 28 3.45 -9.40 5.36
CA TRP A 28 3.10 -10.59 4.58
C TRP A 28 4.31 -11.38 4.08
N ASN A 29 5.42 -10.72 3.71
CA ASN A 29 6.66 -11.43 3.38
C ASN A 29 7.25 -12.24 4.56
N LYS A 30 6.85 -11.93 5.81
CA LYS A 30 7.27 -12.66 7.01
C LYS A 30 6.23 -13.70 7.45
N THR A 31 5.02 -13.63 6.91
CA THR A 31 3.93 -14.57 7.19
C THR A 31 4.12 -15.86 6.39
N VAL A 32 3.65 -16.99 6.91
CA VAL A 32 3.68 -18.27 6.19
C VAL A 32 2.65 -18.29 5.06
N ALA A 33 3.04 -18.83 3.90
CA ALA A 33 2.25 -18.85 2.66
C ALA A 33 0.76 -19.23 2.80
N PRO A 34 0.33 -20.25 3.58
CA PRO A 34 -1.08 -20.59 3.69
C PRO A 34 -1.95 -19.55 4.41
N GLU A 35 -1.36 -18.55 5.07
CA GLU A 35 -2.07 -17.43 5.71
C GLU A 35 -2.06 -16.16 4.85
N ILE A 36 -1.41 -16.19 3.68
CA ILE A 36 -1.36 -15.06 2.75
C ILE A 36 -2.50 -15.19 1.75
N ASP A 37 -3.37 -14.19 1.73
CA ASP A 37 -4.30 -13.99 0.63
C ASP A 37 -3.56 -13.29 -0.52
N GLU A 38 -3.16 -14.06 -1.53
CA GLU A 38 -2.40 -13.57 -2.67
C GLU A 38 -3.16 -12.49 -3.48
N GLU A 39 -4.49 -12.54 -3.48
CA GLU A 39 -5.31 -11.55 -4.18
C GLU A 39 -5.27 -10.20 -3.47
N GLU A 40 -5.43 -10.20 -2.15
CA GLU A 40 -5.28 -8.99 -1.33
C GLU A 40 -3.84 -8.46 -1.39
N GLN A 41 -2.83 -9.33 -1.37
CA GLN A 41 -1.43 -8.93 -1.54
C GLN A 41 -1.19 -8.19 -2.87
N ALA A 42 -1.72 -8.73 -3.97
CA ALA A 42 -1.62 -8.11 -5.29
C ALA A 42 -2.35 -6.76 -5.35
N LYS A 43 -3.52 -6.63 -4.71
CA LYS A 43 -4.26 -5.36 -4.63
C LYS A 43 -3.47 -4.30 -3.88
N VAL A 44 -2.89 -4.62 -2.72
CA VAL A 44 -2.04 -3.69 -1.95
C VAL A 44 -0.81 -3.25 -2.73
N ALA A 45 -0.14 -4.18 -3.40
CA ALA A 45 1.02 -3.87 -4.23
C ALA A 45 0.66 -2.86 -5.32
N LYS A 46 -0.44 -3.08 -6.05
CA LYS A 46 -0.92 -2.17 -7.08
C LYS A 46 -1.30 -0.78 -6.53
N LYS A 47 -1.92 -0.73 -5.34
CA LYS A 47 -2.25 0.52 -4.64
C LYS A 47 -0.97 1.29 -4.27
N LEU A 48 0.05 0.60 -3.75
CA LEU A 48 1.34 1.18 -3.40
C LEU A 48 2.04 1.79 -4.61
N GLU A 49 2.14 1.06 -5.72
CA GLU A 49 2.73 1.58 -6.96
C GLU A 49 1.98 2.81 -7.46
N SER A 50 0.65 2.75 -7.48
CA SER A 50 -0.18 3.89 -7.90
C SER A 50 0.03 5.13 -7.03
N ALA A 51 0.18 4.97 -5.71
CA ALA A 51 0.48 6.09 -4.82
C ALA A 51 1.90 6.61 -5.01
N LYS A 52 2.90 5.74 -5.19
CA LYS A 52 4.29 6.14 -5.47
C LYS A 52 4.39 6.98 -6.75
N VAL A 53 3.70 6.56 -7.82
CA VAL A 53 3.64 7.33 -9.09
C VAL A 53 2.99 8.70 -8.87
N LYS A 54 1.85 8.77 -8.18
CA LYS A 54 1.17 10.04 -7.90
C LYS A 54 2.02 10.98 -7.04
N LEU A 55 2.72 10.43 -6.04
CA LEU A 55 3.64 11.21 -5.20
C LEU A 55 4.81 11.75 -6.02
N ALA A 56 5.46 10.93 -6.84
CA ALA A 56 6.54 11.38 -7.72
C ALA A 56 6.09 12.47 -8.70
N GLN A 57 4.86 12.36 -9.24
CA GLN A 57 4.28 13.40 -10.09
C GLN A 57 3.98 14.71 -9.33
N GLN A 58 3.64 14.62 -8.04
CA GLN A 58 3.43 15.79 -7.18
C GLN A 58 4.75 16.44 -6.75
N GLU A 59 5.79 15.65 -6.51
CA GLU A 59 7.11 16.16 -6.09
C GLU A 59 7.90 16.81 -7.23
N ASN A 60 7.58 16.45 -8.48
CA ASN A 60 8.23 17.02 -9.67
C ASN A 60 7.48 18.25 -10.25
N LYS A 61 6.58 18.85 -9.48
CA LYS A 61 5.75 19.98 -9.88
C LYS A 61 5.97 21.17 -8.95
#